data_AF-A0A2N0VET4-F1
#
_entry.id   AF-A0A2N0VET4-F1
#
_cell.length_a   1.000
_cell.length_b   1.000
_cell.length_c   1.000
_cell.angle_alpha   90.00
_cell.angle_beta   90.00
_cell.angle_gamma   90.00
#
_symmetry.space_group_name_H-M   'P 1'
#
loop_
_entity.id
_entity.type
_entity.pdbx_description
1 polymer ?
#
loop_
_entity_poly.entity_id
_entity_poly.type
_entity_poly.pdbx_seq_one_letter_code
_entity_poly.pdbx_strand_id
1 'polypeptide(L)' 'MAKKQAFGEEAQALKQAQRKMAKVIISTKNARGKYAFRETMMDQDSVSDFLKKNKS' A
#
# COMPACT_ATOMS: atom_id res chain seq x y z
N MET A 1 -1.68 11.35 33.99
CA MET A 1 -2.29 10.64 32.84
C MET A 1 -2.39 11.49 31.57
N ALA A 2 -2.46 12.83 31.65
CA ALA A 2 -2.48 13.70 30.46
C ALA A 2 -1.21 13.68 29.59
N LYS A 3 -0.02 13.52 30.19
CA LYS A 3 1.24 13.54 29.42
C LYS A 3 1.47 12.29 28.55
N LYS A 4 0.91 11.12 28.88
CA LYS A 4 1.15 9.88 28.12
C LYS A 4 0.35 9.81 26.81
N GLN A 5 -0.82 10.44 26.73
CA GLN A 5 -1.63 10.48 25.50
C GLN A 5 -1.01 11.39 24.43
N ALA A 6 -0.49 12.55 24.81
CA ALA A 6 0.19 13.48 23.89
C ALA A 6 1.38 12.85 23.15
N PHE A 7 2.22 12.06 23.85
CA PHE A 7 3.31 11.32 23.21
C PHE A 7 2.83 10.26 22.20
N GLY A 8 1.65 9.68 22.42
CA GLY A 8 1.05 8.70 21.51
C GLY A 8 0.56 9.34 20.21
N GLU A 9 -0.04 10.53 20.30
CA GLU A 9 -0.53 11.28 19.15
C GLU A 9 0.61 11.81 18.27
N GLU A 10 1.67 12.37 18.86
CA GLU A 10 2.85 12.83 18.12
C GLU A 10 3.58 11.67 17.42
N ALA A 11 3.73 10.52 18.10
CA ALA A 11 4.33 9.33 17.50
C ALA A 11 3.49 8.75 16.35
N GLN A 12 2.16 8.79 16.46
CA GLN A 12 1.28 8.39 15.35
C GLN A 12 1.34 9.37 14.18
N ALA A 13 1.37 10.68 14.44
CA ALA A 13 1.52 11.70 13.41
C ALA A 13 2.85 11.55 12.65
N LEU A 14 3.96 11.31 13.35
CA LEU A 14 5.26 11.02 12.75
C LEU A 14 5.23 9.76 11.88
N LYS A 15 4.59 8.69 12.34
CA LYS A 15 4.41 7.47 11.54
C LYS A 15 3.56 7.71 10.29
N GLN A 16 2.51 8.54 10.38
CA GLN A 16 1.70 8.90 9.21
C GLN A 16 2.47 9.78 8.21
N ALA A 17 3.27 10.73 8.70
CA ALA A 17 4.11 11.60 7.88
C ALA A 17 5.22 10.84 7.14
N GLN A 18 5.69 9.72 7.71
CA GLN A 18 6.69 8.84 7.10
C GLN A 18 6.09 7.75 6.21
N ARG A 19 4.78 7.75 5.96
CA ARG A 19 4.15 6.77 5.06
C ARG A 19 4.76 6.90 3.67
N LYS A 20 5.20 5.76 3.14
CA LYS A 20 5.73 5.65 1.79
C LYS A 20 4.65 5.05 0.90
N MET A 21 4.39 5.72 -0.22
CA MET A 21 3.49 5.21 -1.24
C MET A 21 4.28 4.33 -2.22
N ALA A 22 3.66 3.25 -2.65
CA ALA A 22 4.17 2.35 -3.66
C ALA A 22 3.22 2.36 -4.87
N LYS A 23 3.81 2.46 -6.07
CA LYS A 23 3.10 2.22 -7.33
C LYS A 23 3.14 0.73 -7.63
N VAL A 24 1.98 0.10 -7.70
CA VAL A 24 1.83 -1.32 -8.02
C VAL A 24 1.27 -1.45 -9.42
N ILE A 25 1.89 -2.32 -10.22
CA ILE A 25 1.48 -2.63 -11.59
C ILE A 25 1.20 -4.12 -11.67
N ILE A 26 -0.04 -4.48 -12.00
CA ILE A 26 -0.44 -5.88 -12.23
C ILE A 26 -0.61 -6.09 -13.72
N SER A 27 0.03 -7.14 -14.26
CA SER A 27 -0.18 -7.58 -15.63
C SER A 27 -1.12 -8.78 -15.66
N THR A 28 -2.07 -8.77 -16.59
CA THR A 28 -2.98 -9.88 -16.85
C THR A 28 -2.91 -10.25 -18.31
N LYS A 29 -2.66 -11.53 -18.61
CA LYS A 29 -2.69 -12.05 -19.97
C LYS A 29 -4.13 -12.38 -20.35
N ASN A 30 -4.63 -11.79 -21.43
CA ASN A 30 -5.96 -12.10 -21.94
C ASN A 30 -5.94 -13.37 -22.83
N ALA A 31 -7.13 -13.90 -23.14
CA ALA A 31 -7.29 -15.09 -23.99
C ALA A 31 -6.69 -14.94 -25.40
N ARG A 32 -6.46 -13.69 -25.86
CA ARG A 32 -5.83 -13.38 -27.15
C ARG A 32 -4.30 -13.24 -27.05
N GLY A 33 -3.71 -13.59 -25.90
CA GLY A 33 -2.28 -13.57 -25.67
C GLY A 33 -1.66 -12.20 -25.42
N LYS A 34 -2.47 -11.13 -25.35
CA LYS A 34 -1.98 -9.77 -25.06
C LYS A 34 -1.99 -9.51 -23.55
N TYR A 35 -1.06 -8.70 -23.08
CA TYR A 35 -1.01 -8.25 -21.68
C TYR A 35 -1.77 -6.93 -21.51
N ALA A 36 -2.64 -6.89 -20.51
CA ALA A 36 -3.21 -5.66 -19.97
C ALA A 36 -2.50 -5.31 -18.67
N PHE A 37 -2.30 -4.02 -18.40
CA PHE A 37 -1.67 -3.53 -17.19
C PHE A 37 -2.65 -2.69 -16.40
N ARG A 38 -2.74 -2.93 -15.10
CA ARG A 38 -3.50 -2.10 -14.16
C ARG A 38 -2.53 -1.49 -13.16
N GLU A 39 -2.55 -0.17 -13.09
CA GLU A 39 -1.71 0.60 -12.17
C GLU A 39 -2.54 1.11 -10.99
N THR A 40 -1.98 1.08 -9.80
CA THR A 40 -2.58 1.67 -8.60
C THR A 40 -1.51 2.15 -7.63
N MET A 41 -1.81 3.23 -6.91
CA MET A 41 -0.96 3.75 -5.85
C MET A 41 -1.56 3.31 -4.51
N MET A 42 -0.74 2.70 -3.65
CA MET A 42 -1.15 2.30 -2.31
C MET A 42 -0.02 2.48 -1.31
N ASP A 43 -0.34 2.35 -0.02
CA ASP A 43 0.67 2.35 1.03
C ASP A 43 1.61 1.14 0.85
N GLN A 44 2.92 1.37 1.03
CA GLN A 44 3.96 0.35 0.89
C GLN A 44 3.66 -0.90 1.72
N ASP A 45 3.13 -0.75 2.93
CA ASP A 45 2.85 -1.86 3.83
C ASP A 45 1.68 -2.74 3.32
N SER A 46 0.80 -2.17 2.50
CA SER A 46 -0.36 -2.88 1.92
C SER A 46 -0.05 -3.66 0.64
N VAL A 47 1.13 -3.46 0.03
CA VAL A 47 1.49 -4.05 -1.27
C VAL A 47 1.50 -5.57 -1.23
N SER A 48 2.09 -6.17 -0.18
CA SER A 48 2.23 -7.63 -0.06
C SER A 48 0.87 -8.33 -0.08
N ASP A 49 -0.09 -7.82 0.68
CA ASP A 49 -1.43 -8.40 0.75
C ASP A 49 -2.23 -8.15 -0.53
N PHE A 50 -2.06 -6.97 -1.15
CA PHE A 50 -2.66 -6.69 -2.44
C PHE A 50 -2.15 -7.64 -3.53
N LEU A 51 -0.84 -7.90 -3.60
CA LEU A 51 -0.25 -8.84 -4.55
C LEU A 51 -0.76 -10.27 -4.33
N LYS A 52 -0.87 -10.72 -3.08
CA LYS A 52 -1.43 -12.05 -2.76
C LYS A 52 -2.88 -12.20 -3.24
N LYS A 53 -3.72 -11.18 -3.04
CA LYS A 53 -5.12 -11.18 -3.49
C LYS A 53 -5.27 -11.19 -5.02
N ASN A 54 -4.29 -10.66 -5.75
CA ASN A 54 -4.30 -10.56 -7.20
C ASN A 54 -3.41 -11.61 -7.89
N LYS A 55 -2.84 -12.57 -7.15
CA LYS A 55 -2.21 -13.75 -7.76
C LYS A 55 -3.32 -14.61 -8.35
N SER A 56 -3.32 -14.72 -9.67
CA SER A 56 -4.15 -15.63 -10.45
C SER A 56 -3.44 -16.95 -10.70
#